data_AF-A0A0D3A0I5-F1
#
_entry.id   AF-A0A0D3A0I5-F1
#
_cell.length_a   1.000
_cell.length_b   1.000
_cell.length_c   1.000
_cell.angle_alpha   90.00
_cell.angle_beta   90.00
_cell.angle_gamma   90.00
#
_symmetry.space_group_name_H-M   'P 1'
#
loop_
_entity.id
_entity.type
_entity.pdbx_description
1 polymer ?
#
loop_
_entity_poly.entity_id
_entity_poly.type
_entity_poly.pdbx_seq_one_letter_code
_entity_poly.pdbx_strand_id
1 'polypeptide(L)' 'MASSDVVLGHSTFDALRLGRSAQMIVGRLLRFWDSKNIKKQGEFMGITLLFLDEK' A
#
# COMPACT_ATOMS: atom_id res chain seq x y z
N MET A 1 -4.98 -26.83 -19.70
CA MET A 1 -5.16 -26.29 -18.34
C MET A 1 -5.27 -24.77 -18.49
N ALA A 2 -6.48 -24.22 -18.46
CA ALA A 2 -6.65 -22.77 -18.53
C ALA A 2 -6.14 -22.17 -17.23
N SER A 3 -5.11 -21.32 -17.32
CA SER A 3 -4.68 -20.47 -16.21
C SER A 3 -5.86 -19.56 -15.90
N SER A 4 -6.46 -19.73 -14.72
CA SER A 4 -7.42 -18.77 -14.21
C SER A 4 -6.65 -17.50 -13.89
N ASP A 5 -6.50 -16.61 -14.87
CA ASP A 5 -6.16 -15.23 -14.61
C ASP A 5 -7.30 -14.65 -13.78
N VAL A 6 -7.15 -14.75 -12.46
CA VAL A 6 -7.94 -13.94 -11.55
C VAL A 6 -7.53 -12.51 -11.86
N VAL A 7 -8.30 -11.84 -12.70
CA VAL A 7 -8.25 -10.39 -12.84
C VAL A 7 -8.69 -9.85 -11.49
N LEU A 8 -7.73 -9.68 -10.57
CA LEU A 8 -7.93 -8.97 -9.33
C LEU A 8 -8.25 -7.54 -9.74
N GLY A 9 -9.55 -7.22 -9.81
CA GLY A 9 -9.99 -5.87 -10.10
C GLY A 9 -9.30 -4.92 -9.12
N HIS A 10 -8.57 -3.95 -9.66
CA HIS A 10 -7.93 -2.94 -8.84
C HIS A 10 -9.00 -2.16 -8.08
N SER A 11 -8.87 -2.10 -6.77
CA SER A 11 -9.73 -1.27 -5.93
C SER A 11 -9.22 0.15 -5.92
N THR A 12 -10.13 1.12 -5.94
CA THR A 12 -9.82 2.52 -5.60
C THR A 12 -9.56 2.64 -4.10
N PHE A 13 -8.97 3.75 -3.66
CA PHE A 13 -8.72 3.99 -2.24
C PHE A 13 -10.03 4.03 -1.44
N ASP A 14 -11.09 4.60 -2.00
CA ASP A 14 -12.42 4.67 -1.38
C ASP A 14 -13.08 3.31 -1.15
N ALA A 15 -12.64 2.26 -1.86
CA ALA A 15 -13.16 0.91 -1.72
C ALA A 15 -12.48 0.09 -0.61
N LEU A 16 -11.41 0.62 0.01
CA LEU A 16 -10.68 -0.08 1.07
C LEU A 16 -11.54 -0.28 2.31
N ARG A 17 -11.62 -1.53 2.76
CA ARG A 17 -12.34 -1.90 3.99
C ARG A 17 -11.40 -2.51 5.03
N LEU A 18 -11.58 -2.10 6.28
CA LEU A 18 -10.93 -2.73 7.42
C LEU A 18 -11.38 -4.19 7.55
N GLY A 19 -10.46 -5.09 7.92
CA GLY A 19 -10.76 -6.50 8.16
C GLY A 19 -10.76 -7.41 6.92
N ARG A 20 -10.48 -6.89 5.71
CA ARG A 20 -10.14 -7.74 4.56
C ARG A 20 -8.63 -8.01 4.55
N SER A 21 -8.26 -9.29 4.45
CA SER A 21 -6.88 -9.76 4.58
C SER A 21 -5.95 -9.34 3.43
N ALA A 22 -6.48 -9.21 2.21
CA ALA A 22 -5.72 -8.76 1.04
C ALA A 22 -6.60 -7.92 0.10
N GLN A 23 -6.10 -6.75 -0.27
CA GLN A 23 -6.71 -5.83 -1.24
C GLN A 23 -5.61 -5.32 -2.16
N MET A 24 -5.87 -5.28 -3.47
CA MET A 24 -4.94 -4.77 -4.47
C MET A 24 -5.40 -3.37 -4.90
N ILE A 25 -4.49 -2.41 -4.81
CA ILE A 25 -4.69 -1.01 -5.18
C ILE A 25 -3.61 -0.60 -6.17
N VAL A 26 -3.96 0.30 -7.09
CA VAL A 26 -3.00 0.97 -7.97
C VAL A 26 -3.07 2.45 -7.67
N GLY A 27 -1.91 3.03 -7.36
CA GLY A 27 -1.82 4.45 -7.02
C GLY A 27 -0.43 5.00 -7.32
N ARG A 28 -0.37 6.32 -7.49
CA ARG A 28 0.85 7.09 -7.69
C ARG A 28 1.42 7.49 -6.34
N LEU A 29 2.68 7.13 -6.07
CA LEU A 29 3.39 7.56 -4.87
C LEU A 29 3.72 9.06 -4.98
N LEU A 30 3.19 9.86 -4.06
CA LEU A 30 3.44 11.30 -4.01
C LEU A 30 4.56 11.65 -3.03
N ARG A 31 4.64 10.94 -1.90
CA ARG A 31 5.65 11.20 -0.88
C ARG A 31 5.98 9.96 -0.06
N PHE A 32 7.24 9.90 0.34
CA PHE A 32 7.82 8.88 1.19
C PHE A 32 8.47 9.56 2.41
N TRP A 33 8.20 9.02 3.60
CA TRP A 33 8.95 9.34 4.81
C TRP A 33 9.40 8.06 5.49
N ASP A 34 10.70 7.97 5.76
CA ASP A 34 11.24 6.96 6.65
C ASP A 34 11.14 7.42 8.11
N SER A 35 10.78 6.50 8.99
CA SER A 35 10.90 6.71 10.43
C SER A 35 12.03 5.85 10.96
N LYS A 36 13.00 6.52 11.57
CA LYS A 36 14.19 5.91 12.16
C LYS A 36 14.18 6.15 13.66
N ASN A 37 14.51 5.11 14.42
CA ASN A 37 14.56 5.17 15.86
C ASN A 37 15.84 5.89 16.30
N ILE A 38 15.73 7.14 16.72
CA ILE A 38 16.90 7.89 17.24
C ILE A 38 17.56 7.15 18.42
N LYS A 39 16.76 6.51 19.29
CA LYS A 39 17.26 5.81 20.49
C LYS A 39 17.93 4.47 20.17
N LYS A 40 17.61 3.85 19.03
CA LYS A 40 18.22 2.59 18.57
C LYS A 40 19.12 2.84 17.36
N GLN A 41 19.98 3.84 17.43
CA GLN A 41 20.99 4.12 16.40
C GLN A 41 20.42 4.31 14.98
N GLY A 42 19.19 4.79 14.86
CA GLY A 42 18.51 4.97 13.59
C GLY A 42 17.91 3.69 13.01
N GLU A 43 17.73 2.62 13.80
CA GLU A 43 17.02 1.41 13.36
C GLU A 43 15.67 1.76 12.75
N PHE A 44 15.31 1.03 11.70
CA PHE A 44 14.06 1.22 10.99
C PHE A 44 12.85 0.97 11.90
N MET A 45 11.98 1.97 12.06
CA MET A 45 10.73 1.83 12.82
C MET A 45 9.52 1.61 11.92
N GLY A 46 9.60 2.08 10.69
CA GLY A 46 8.48 2.05 9.76
C GLY A 46 8.60 3.11 8.68
N ILE A 47 7.63 3.11 7.79
CA ILE A 47 7.49 4.08 6.70
C ILE A 47 6.09 4.64 6.71
N THR A 48 5.99 5.91 6.33
CA THR A 48 4.71 6.52 5.96
C THR A 48 4.77 6.85 4.47
N LEU A 49 3.76 6.40 3.73
CA LEU A 49 3.63 6.60 2.29
C LEU A 49 2.35 7.39 2.02
N LEU A 50 2.43 8.37 1.13
CA LEU A 50 1.26 9.09 0.62
C LEU A 50 1.07 8.74 -0.86
N PHE A 51 -0.09 8.18 -1.18
CA PHE A 51 -0.48 7.81 -2.53
C PHE A 51 -1.69 8.61 -3.02
N LEU A 52 -1.86 8.67 -4.33
CA LEU A 52 -3.05 9.16 -5.02
C LEU A 52 -3.54 8.09 -5.99
N ASP A 53 -4.82 7.73 -5.98
CA ASP A 53 -5.40 6.85 -6.99
C ASP A 53 -5.84 7.65 -8.20
N GLU A 54 -5.98 6.98 -9.33
CA GLU A 54 -6.58 7.58 -10.52
C GLU A 54 -8.10 7.56 -10.36
N LYS A 55 -8.73 8.68 -10.72
CA LYS A 55 -10.17 8.78 -10.88
C LYS A 55 -10.51 9.01 -12.34
#